data_AF-A0A8X6PLJ4-F1
#
_entry.id   AF-A0A8X6PLJ4-F1
#
_cell.length_a   1.000
_cell.length_b   1.000
_cell.length_c   1.000
_cell.angle_alpha   90.00
_cell.angle_beta   90.00
_cell.angle_gamma   90.00
#
_symmetry.space_group_name_H-M   'P 1'
#
loop_
_entity.id
_entity.type
_entity.pdbx_description
1 polymer ?
#
loop_
_entity_poly.entity_id
_entity_poly.type
_entity_poly.pdbx_seq_one_letter_code
_entity_poly.pdbx_strand_id
1 'polypeptide(L)'
;MHPYDELQVEKLECQNHLFRNFCLKLKDIVRDSKAGPITLRKCLGKNILRLRKSVISATAQLTKNEVNFDCCSILQKHILNAPYHVFGDHQNCVDSVCSIQRKNDTNWIPDLLQSGLLYRIMNVVNNLADNSKSLLFSANNCVEQFHSIVAKFIGGKRVNFCLRRSYLARCSGAVISHNSGSFMSRVHKSMYNTSPGNFVKSTERRRENDLIRRKRKMSRPRCRKSLFLEKGRNKNYGVRAEKPDLSEDIFSQKKERLLSTLQLSIEERKSIERKTVEQRKSPLWREERRKRLTASDF
;
A
#
# COMPACT_ATOMS: atom_id res chain seq x y z
N MET A 1 -12.37 -3.82 19.26
CA MET A 1 -12.73 -5.07 19.98
C MET A 1 -12.61 -6.22 18.99
N HIS A 2 -11.84 -7.25 19.30
CA HIS A 2 -11.37 -8.25 18.33
C HIS A 2 -11.93 -9.64 18.67
N PRO A 3 -13.00 -10.10 18.01
CA PRO A 3 -13.64 -11.41 18.29
C PRO A 3 -12.83 -12.63 17.81
N TYR A 4 -11.59 -12.41 17.37
CA TYR A 4 -10.65 -13.46 16.99
C TYR A 4 -9.57 -13.52 18.08
N ASP A 5 -9.86 -14.23 19.18
CA ASP A 5 -9.00 -14.26 20.37
C ASP A 5 -7.58 -14.83 20.11
N GLU A 6 -7.42 -15.60 19.03
CA GLU A 6 -6.18 -16.30 18.67
C GLU A 6 -5.32 -15.54 17.64
N LEU A 7 -5.84 -14.47 17.03
CA LEU A 7 -5.15 -13.78 15.94
C LEU A 7 -4.47 -12.49 16.40
N GLN A 8 -3.16 -12.41 16.16
CA GLN A 8 -2.41 -11.19 16.39
C GLN A 8 -2.57 -10.24 15.20
N VAL A 9 -3.27 -9.12 15.41
CA VAL A 9 -3.36 -8.06 14.40
C VAL A 9 -2.05 -7.29 14.34
N GLU A 10 -1.41 -7.34 13.19
CA GLU A 10 -0.22 -6.54 12.89
C GLU A 10 -0.56 -5.42 11.92
N LYS A 11 -0.04 -4.22 12.21
CA LYS A 11 -0.14 -3.09 11.28
C LYS A 11 0.90 -3.29 10.18
N LEU A 12 0.44 -3.43 8.95
CA LEU A 12 1.30 -3.47 7.77
C LEU A 12 1.26 -2.12 7.03
N GLU A 13 2.39 -1.76 6.44
CA GLU A 13 2.53 -0.52 5.69
C GLU A 13 1.91 -0.62 4.29
N CYS A 14 1.35 0.49 3.81
CA CYS A 14 0.77 0.57 2.47
C CYS A 14 1.89 0.49 1.41
N GLN A 15 1.80 -0.45 0.47
CA GLN A 15 2.81 -0.63 -0.58
C GLN A 15 3.05 0.66 -1.40
N ASN A 16 2.00 1.43 -1.69
CA ASN A 16 2.12 2.70 -2.39
C ASN A 16 2.85 3.75 -1.56
N HIS A 17 2.62 3.75 -0.24
CA HIS A 17 3.30 4.65 0.68
C HIS A 17 4.81 4.31 0.74
N LEU A 18 5.14 3.02 0.89
CA LEU A 18 6.53 2.54 0.87
C LEU A 18 7.27 2.95 -0.42
N PHE A 19 6.68 2.70 -1.59
CA PHE A 19 7.32 3.09 -2.86
C PHE A 19 7.39 4.60 -3.07
N ARG A 20 6.40 5.36 -2.59
CA ARG A 20 6.44 6.81 -2.64
C ARG A 20 7.59 7.34 -1.79
N ASN A 21 7.70 6.88 -0.54
CA ASN A 21 8.76 7.28 0.38
C ASN A 21 10.13 6.87 -0.16
N PHE A 22 10.26 5.65 -0.67
CA PHE A 22 11.48 5.15 -1.31
C PHE A 22 11.92 6.07 -2.47
N CYS A 23 11.02 6.36 -3.42
CA CYS A 23 11.35 7.24 -4.54
C CYS A 23 11.60 8.70 -4.13
N LEU A 24 10.94 9.20 -3.09
CA LEU A 24 11.17 10.55 -2.58
C LEU A 24 12.55 10.68 -1.94
N LYS A 25 12.90 9.77 -1.01
CA LYS A 25 14.22 9.77 -0.38
C LYS A 25 15.36 9.65 -1.40
N LEU A 26 15.20 8.82 -2.44
CA LEU A 26 16.17 8.76 -3.54
C LEU A 26 16.26 10.08 -4.34
N LYS A 27 15.14 10.77 -4.56
CA LYS A 27 15.14 12.10 -5.21
C LYS A 27 15.81 13.15 -4.35
N ASP A 28 15.68 13.07 -3.03
CA ASP A 28 16.33 13.98 -2.10
C ASP A 28 17.85 13.82 -2.18
N ILE A 29 18.35 12.58 -2.25
CA ILE A 29 19.78 12.30 -2.52
C ILE A 29 20.24 12.91 -3.85
N VAL A 30 19.42 12.82 -4.91
CA VAL A 30 19.77 13.41 -6.21
C VAL A 30 19.86 14.94 -6.13
N ARG A 31 18.98 15.58 -5.35
CA ARG A 31 18.92 17.03 -5.19
C ARG A 31 20.00 17.57 -4.25
N ASP A 32 20.41 16.80 -3.27
CA ASP A 32 21.44 17.19 -2.32
C ASP A 32 22.80 17.35 -3.03
N SER A 33 23.28 18.59 -3.11
CA SER A 33 24.58 18.90 -3.71
C SER A 33 25.75 18.31 -2.93
N LYS A 34 25.57 18.08 -1.62
CA LYS A 34 26.57 17.50 -0.72
C LYS A 34 26.58 15.97 -0.74
N ALA A 35 25.65 15.33 -1.47
CA ALA A 35 25.54 13.88 -1.48
C ALA A 35 26.60 13.17 -2.33
N GLY A 36 27.23 13.87 -3.26
CA GLY A 36 28.29 13.32 -4.10
C GLY A 36 28.37 13.96 -5.49
N PRO A 37 29.22 13.42 -6.36
CA PRO A 37 29.46 13.95 -7.71
C PRO A 37 28.16 14.10 -8.52
N ILE A 38 28.05 15.20 -9.26
CA ILE A 38 26.85 15.54 -10.04
C ILE A 38 26.52 14.48 -11.11
N THR A 39 27.55 13.86 -11.69
CA THR A 39 27.44 12.79 -12.69
C THR A 39 26.73 11.57 -12.10
N LEU A 40 27.19 11.10 -10.94
CA LEU A 40 26.63 9.96 -10.23
C LEU A 40 25.22 10.25 -9.68
N ARG A 41 24.97 11.47 -9.18
CA ARG A 41 23.61 11.88 -8.78
C ARG A 41 22.64 11.92 -9.96
N LYS A 42 23.06 12.42 -11.13
CA LYS A 42 22.25 12.37 -12.36
C LYS A 42 22.02 10.93 -12.83
N CYS A 43 23.02 10.06 -12.70
CA CYS A 43 22.88 8.62 -12.97
C CYS A 43 21.82 7.98 -12.06
N LEU A 44 21.88 8.22 -10.75
CA LEU A 44 20.85 7.79 -9.79
C LEU A 44 19.46 8.29 -10.21
N GLY A 45 19.32 9.58 -10.52
CA GLY A 45 18.05 10.18 -10.93
C GLY A 45 17.40 9.51 -12.13
N LYS A 46 18.19 9.12 -13.15
CA LYS A 46 17.72 8.36 -14.32
C LYS A 46 17.26 6.94 -13.96
N ASN A 47 17.85 6.35 -12.91
CA ASN A 47 17.66 4.96 -12.53
C ASN A 47 16.67 4.72 -11.36
N ILE A 48 16.14 5.76 -10.69
CA ILE A 48 15.15 5.62 -9.59
C ILE A 48 13.96 4.72 -9.96
N LEU A 49 13.38 4.93 -11.15
CA LEU A 49 12.25 4.11 -11.60
C LEU A 49 12.66 2.69 -11.95
N ARG A 50 13.93 2.45 -12.32
CA ARG A 50 14.45 1.09 -12.52
C ARG A 50 14.59 0.37 -11.19
N LEU A 51 15.10 1.02 -10.14
CA LEU A 51 15.18 0.46 -8.79
C LEU A 51 13.79 0.04 -8.29
N ARG A 52 12.82 0.95 -8.36
CA ARG A 52 11.43 0.63 -8.01
C ARG A 52 10.90 -0.57 -8.82
N LYS A 53 11.18 -0.62 -10.12
CA LYS A 53 10.68 -1.69 -10.99
C LYS A 53 11.35 -3.04 -10.73
N SER A 54 12.61 -3.05 -10.31
CA SER A 54 13.33 -4.25 -9.88
C SER A 54 12.63 -4.87 -8.66
N VAL A 55 12.37 -4.07 -7.63
CA VAL A 55 11.66 -4.52 -6.43
C VAL A 55 10.24 -5.01 -6.74
N ILE A 56 9.45 -4.25 -7.50
CA ILE A 56 8.09 -4.66 -7.89
C ILE A 56 8.09 -6.00 -8.64
N SER A 57 9.06 -6.22 -9.53
CA SER A 57 9.17 -7.46 -10.29
C SER A 57 9.49 -8.64 -9.38
N ALA A 58 10.41 -8.46 -8.43
CA ALA A 58 10.77 -9.50 -7.46
C ALA A 58 9.58 -9.84 -6.55
N THR A 59 8.90 -8.83 -6.01
CA THR A 59 7.68 -9.03 -5.20
C THR A 59 6.62 -9.78 -6.00
N ALA A 60 6.35 -9.38 -7.24
CA ALA A 60 5.34 -10.00 -8.09
C ALA A 60 5.63 -11.48 -8.39
N GLN A 61 6.90 -11.86 -8.55
CA GLN A 61 7.30 -13.25 -8.75
C GLN A 61 7.05 -14.08 -7.48
N LEU A 62 7.42 -13.54 -6.31
CA LEU A 62 7.23 -14.24 -5.03
C LEU A 62 5.75 -14.38 -4.66
N THR A 63 4.90 -13.40 -4.98
CA THR A 63 3.44 -13.48 -4.71
C THR A 63 2.68 -14.42 -5.64
N LYS A 64 3.28 -14.86 -6.75
CA LYS A 64 2.65 -15.85 -7.64
C LYS A 64 2.78 -17.27 -7.10
N ASN A 65 3.84 -17.52 -6.34
CA ASN A 65 4.02 -18.73 -5.58
C ASN A 65 3.36 -18.52 -4.21
N GLU A 66 2.85 -19.57 -3.55
CA GLU A 66 2.26 -19.41 -2.23
C GLU A 66 3.25 -18.74 -1.25
N VAL A 67 2.75 -17.76 -0.49
CA VAL A 67 3.59 -16.90 0.36
C VAL A 67 3.97 -17.67 1.62
N ASN A 68 5.18 -18.22 1.64
CA ASN A 68 5.78 -18.86 2.81
C ASN A 68 6.64 -17.86 3.60
N PHE A 69 6.97 -18.18 4.87
CA PHE A 69 7.82 -17.34 5.73
C PHE A 69 9.17 -17.01 5.07
N ASP A 70 9.74 -17.97 4.34
CA ASP A 70 10.99 -17.79 3.61
C ASP A 70 10.91 -16.69 2.53
N CYS A 71 9.74 -16.43 1.96
CA CYS A 71 9.56 -15.40 0.93
C CYS A 71 9.94 -14.00 1.42
N CYS A 72 9.78 -13.71 2.72
CA CYS A 72 10.19 -12.43 3.31
C CYS A 72 11.72 -12.26 3.22
N SER A 73 12.47 -13.27 3.66
CA SER A 73 13.94 -13.25 3.64
C SER A 73 14.48 -13.18 2.21
N ILE A 74 13.85 -13.89 1.28
CA ILE A 74 14.21 -13.90 -0.14
C ILE A 74 13.95 -12.51 -0.74
N LEU A 75 12.78 -11.91 -0.49
CA LEU A 75 12.48 -10.56 -0.96
C LEU A 75 13.44 -9.52 -0.38
N GLN A 76 13.80 -9.64 0.89
CA GLN A 76 14.75 -8.74 1.53
C GLN A 76 16.10 -8.78 0.80
N LYS A 77 16.63 -9.98 0.52
CA LYS A 77 17.87 -10.16 -0.26
C LYS A 77 17.76 -9.54 -1.66
N HIS A 78 16.63 -9.72 -2.34
CA HIS A 78 16.39 -9.08 -3.65
C HIS A 78 16.35 -7.56 -3.59
N ILE A 79 15.74 -6.99 -2.54
CA ILE A 79 15.68 -5.53 -2.34
C ILE A 79 17.09 -4.98 -2.12
N LEU A 80 17.88 -5.63 -1.25
CA LEU A 80 19.26 -5.25 -0.97
C LEU A 80 20.16 -5.34 -2.21
N ASN A 81 19.92 -6.33 -3.08
CA ASN A 81 20.64 -6.48 -4.33
C ASN A 81 20.17 -5.53 -5.45
N ALA A 82 19.05 -4.81 -5.27
CA ALA A 82 18.47 -3.98 -6.33
C ALA A 82 19.40 -2.85 -6.83
N PRO A 83 20.17 -2.14 -5.97
CA PRO A 83 21.15 -1.16 -6.43
C PRO A 83 22.26 -1.78 -7.28
N TYR A 84 22.87 -2.87 -6.81
CA TYR A 84 23.89 -3.62 -7.53
C TYR A 84 23.39 -4.02 -8.93
N HIS A 85 22.23 -4.68 -8.98
CA HIS A 85 21.58 -5.06 -10.24
C HIS A 85 21.32 -3.88 -11.18
N VAL A 86 20.89 -2.72 -10.67
CA VAL A 86 20.51 -1.57 -11.52
C VAL A 86 21.72 -0.80 -12.03
N PHE A 87 22.83 -0.80 -11.27
CA PHE A 87 24.05 -0.09 -11.60
C PHE A 87 25.13 -0.96 -12.26
N GLY A 88 24.83 -2.23 -12.58
CA GLY A 88 25.63 -3.07 -13.47
C GLY A 88 26.40 -4.19 -12.77
N ASP A 89 26.29 -4.35 -11.45
CA ASP A 89 26.84 -5.49 -10.74
C ASP A 89 25.80 -6.62 -10.66
N HIS A 90 26.14 -7.74 -11.30
CA HIS A 90 25.24 -8.87 -11.50
C HIS A 90 25.67 -10.14 -10.75
N GLN A 91 26.68 -10.09 -9.88
CA GLN A 91 27.21 -11.27 -9.19
C GLN A 91 26.14 -12.01 -8.35
N ASN A 92 25.30 -11.25 -7.64
CA ASN A 92 24.27 -11.80 -6.74
C ASN A 92 22.87 -11.80 -7.37
N CYS A 93 22.77 -11.64 -8.69
CA CYS A 93 21.48 -11.59 -9.39
C CYS A 93 20.92 -13.00 -9.62
N VAL A 94 19.63 -13.19 -9.32
CA VAL A 94 18.91 -14.41 -9.72
C VAL A 94 18.55 -14.33 -11.20
N ASP A 95 18.81 -15.40 -11.94
CA ASP A 95 18.62 -15.47 -13.40
C ASP A 95 17.16 -15.19 -13.82
N SER A 96 16.18 -15.54 -12.98
CA SER A 96 14.76 -15.28 -13.23
C SER A 96 14.38 -13.78 -13.20
N VAL A 97 15.22 -12.93 -12.59
CA VAL A 97 15.02 -11.48 -12.47
C VAL A 97 15.95 -10.72 -13.42
N CYS A 98 17.12 -11.28 -13.71
CA CYS A 98 18.16 -10.63 -14.48
C CYS A 98 18.13 -11.03 -15.96
N SER A 99 17.85 -10.06 -16.84
CA SER A 99 17.92 -10.29 -18.28
C SER A 99 19.37 -10.42 -18.74
N ILE A 100 19.72 -11.50 -19.43
CA ILE A 100 21.07 -11.82 -19.95
C ILE A 100 21.67 -10.65 -20.76
N GLN A 101 20.84 -9.93 -21.51
CA GLN A 101 21.22 -8.76 -22.32
C GLN A 101 21.86 -7.60 -21.53
N ARG A 102 21.73 -7.58 -20.19
CA ARG A 102 22.25 -6.49 -19.33
C ARG A 102 23.59 -6.77 -18.68
N LYS A 103 24.14 -7.99 -18.83
CA LYS A 103 25.46 -8.33 -18.27
C LYS A 103 26.61 -7.51 -18.89
N ASN A 104 26.35 -6.80 -19.99
CA ASN A 104 27.32 -5.92 -20.67
C ASN A 104 27.14 -4.42 -20.35
N ASP A 105 26.24 -4.04 -19.42
CA ASP A 105 26.10 -2.64 -19.00
C ASP A 105 27.37 -2.17 -18.26
N THR A 106 27.70 -0.88 -18.37
CA THR A 106 28.80 -0.28 -17.59
C THR A 106 28.53 -0.41 -16.10
N ASN A 107 29.51 -0.90 -15.35
CA ASN A 107 29.39 -1.07 -13.90
C ASN A 107 29.74 0.24 -13.18
N TRP A 108 28.73 0.89 -12.60
CA TRP A 108 28.86 2.14 -11.85
C TRP A 108 29.06 1.91 -10.34
N ILE A 109 29.04 0.66 -9.86
CA ILE A 109 29.17 0.34 -8.43
C ILE A 109 30.50 0.81 -7.83
N PRO A 110 31.67 0.63 -8.48
CA PRO A 110 32.94 1.12 -7.96
C PRO A 110 32.93 2.65 -7.72
N ASP A 111 32.44 3.42 -8.69
CA ASP A 111 32.35 4.87 -8.59
C ASP A 111 31.36 5.32 -7.49
N LEU A 112 30.25 4.59 -7.35
CA LEU A 112 29.25 4.85 -6.30
C LEU A 112 29.78 4.53 -4.90
N LEU A 113 30.63 3.51 -4.77
CA LEU A 113 31.34 3.17 -3.54
C LEU A 113 32.35 4.26 -3.18
N GLN A 114 33.23 4.61 -4.12
CA GLN A 114 34.28 5.60 -3.89
C GLN A 114 33.71 6.98 -3.52
N SER A 115 32.59 7.37 -4.12
CA SER A 115 31.91 8.64 -3.80
C SER A 115 31.11 8.61 -2.48
N GLY A 116 30.97 7.46 -1.83
CA GLY A 116 30.12 7.28 -0.65
C GLY A 116 28.61 7.36 -0.93
N LEU A 117 28.21 7.60 -2.19
CA LEU A 117 26.81 7.73 -2.59
C LEU A 117 26.06 6.40 -2.43
N LEU A 118 26.76 5.27 -2.62
CA LEU A 118 26.16 3.94 -2.44
C LEU A 118 25.63 3.75 -1.02
N TYR A 119 26.34 4.17 0.03
CA TYR A 119 25.87 4.02 1.41
C TYR A 119 24.57 4.77 1.66
N ARG A 120 24.41 5.97 1.07
CA ARG A 120 23.17 6.75 1.17
C ARG A 120 22.02 6.05 0.45
N ILE A 121 22.27 5.48 -0.73
CA ILE A 121 21.28 4.68 -1.47
C ILE A 121 20.89 3.44 -0.65
N MET A 122 21.88 2.72 -0.12
CA MET A 122 21.67 1.51 0.67
C MET A 122 20.87 1.79 1.94
N ASN A 123 21.08 2.92 2.62
CA ASN A 123 20.25 3.29 3.77
C ASN A 123 18.76 3.41 3.40
N VAL A 124 18.44 4.01 2.24
CA VAL A 124 17.07 4.10 1.74
C VAL A 124 16.51 2.72 1.36
N VAL A 125 17.35 1.86 0.81
CA VAL A 125 17.02 0.49 0.40
C VAL A 125 16.79 -0.42 1.61
N ASN A 126 17.61 -0.34 2.65
CA ASN A 126 17.47 -1.08 3.91
C ASN A 126 16.11 -0.79 4.56
N ASN A 127 15.74 0.50 4.67
CA ASN A 127 14.41 0.88 5.17
C ASN A 127 13.26 0.25 4.36
N LEU A 128 13.42 0.05 3.05
CA LEU A 128 12.42 -0.64 2.23
C LEU A 128 12.47 -2.16 2.45
N ALA A 129 13.66 -2.72 2.64
CA ALA A 129 13.91 -4.15 2.87
C ALA A 129 13.32 -4.62 4.20
N ASP A 130 13.40 -3.80 5.25
CA ASP A 130 12.77 -4.05 6.56
C ASP A 130 11.24 -4.15 6.44
N ASN A 131 10.66 -3.49 5.44
CA ASN A 131 9.24 -3.52 5.12
C ASN A 131 8.87 -4.59 4.06
N SER A 132 9.73 -5.58 3.83
CA SER A 132 9.51 -6.67 2.86
C SER A 132 8.20 -7.44 3.10
N LYS A 133 7.86 -7.71 4.36
CA LYS A 133 6.59 -8.34 4.77
C LYS A 133 5.39 -7.56 4.22
N SER A 134 5.34 -6.25 4.49
CA SER A 134 4.28 -5.35 4.00
C SER A 134 4.16 -5.34 2.47
N LEU A 135 5.29 -5.45 1.75
CA LEU A 135 5.30 -5.51 0.29
C LEU A 135 4.67 -6.81 -0.27
N LEU A 136 4.89 -7.95 0.39
CA LEU A 136 4.35 -9.26 -0.03
C LEU A 136 2.84 -9.33 0.10
N PHE A 137 2.28 -8.79 1.20
CA PHE A 137 0.83 -8.76 1.39
C PHE A 137 0.11 -7.80 0.42
N SER A 138 0.86 -6.98 -0.34
CA SER A 138 0.35 -6.07 -1.39
C SER A 138 -0.87 -5.24 -0.94
N ALA A 139 -0.90 -4.86 0.34
CA ALA A 139 -1.99 -4.13 0.96
C ALA A 139 -2.03 -2.71 0.39
N ASN A 140 -2.94 -2.49 -0.56
CA ASN A 140 -3.26 -1.16 -1.03
C ASN A 140 -4.43 -0.64 -0.20
N ASN A 141 -4.18 0.38 0.62
CA ASN A 141 -5.21 0.98 1.45
C ASN A 141 -6.39 1.45 0.58
N CYS A 142 -7.53 0.76 0.67
CA CYS A 142 -8.75 1.08 -0.07
C CYS A 142 -9.37 2.39 0.43
N VAL A 143 -9.20 2.68 1.71
CA VAL A 143 -9.63 3.93 2.34
C VAL A 143 -8.83 5.10 1.79
N GLU A 144 -7.52 4.97 1.57
CA GLU A 144 -6.73 6.01 0.87
C GLU A 144 -7.16 6.22 -0.58
N GLN A 145 -7.44 5.13 -1.31
CA GLN A 145 -7.94 5.19 -2.68
C GLN A 145 -9.30 5.92 -2.72
N PHE A 146 -10.21 5.57 -1.82
CA PHE A 146 -11.51 6.23 -1.68
C PHE A 146 -11.36 7.69 -1.27
N HIS A 147 -10.53 7.99 -0.27
CA HIS A 147 -10.26 9.37 0.17
C HIS A 147 -9.67 10.23 -0.95
N SER A 148 -8.90 9.67 -1.87
CA SER A 148 -8.43 10.39 -3.05
C SER A 148 -9.57 10.82 -3.99
N ILE A 149 -10.68 10.07 -4.02
CA ILE A 149 -11.88 10.40 -4.79
C ILE A 149 -12.72 11.40 -4.01
N VAL A 150 -12.93 11.15 -2.72
CA VAL A 150 -13.61 12.09 -1.81
C VAL A 150 -12.97 13.48 -1.88
N ALA A 151 -11.63 13.55 -1.85
CA ALA A 151 -10.89 14.81 -2.00
C ALA A 151 -11.20 15.52 -3.32
N LYS A 152 -11.40 14.79 -4.43
CA LYS A 152 -11.80 15.39 -5.73
C LYS A 152 -13.22 15.92 -5.70
N PHE A 153 -14.15 15.20 -5.08
CA PHE A 153 -15.54 15.63 -4.91
C PHE A 153 -15.67 16.83 -3.97
N ILE A 154 -14.81 16.91 -2.95
CA ILE A 154 -14.75 18.05 -2.03
C ILE A 154 -13.99 19.23 -2.66
N GLY A 155 -13.16 19.03 -3.69
CA GLY A 155 -12.34 20.10 -4.28
C GLY A 155 -11.01 20.34 -3.54
N GLY A 156 -10.60 19.39 -2.70
CA GLY A 156 -9.40 19.44 -1.88
C GLY A 156 -9.44 20.53 -0.80
N LYS A 157 -8.27 20.85 -0.23
CA LYS A 157 -8.12 21.94 0.77
C LYS A 157 -8.34 23.35 0.22
N ARG A 158 -8.48 23.51 -1.11
CA ARG A 158 -8.47 24.82 -1.78
C ARG A 158 -9.81 25.54 -1.77
N VAL A 159 -10.92 24.82 -1.58
CA VAL A 159 -12.26 25.41 -1.57
C VAL A 159 -13.07 24.78 -0.43
N ASN A 160 -13.45 25.58 0.56
CA ASN A 160 -14.25 25.11 1.69
C ASN A 160 -15.73 25.06 1.32
N PHE A 161 -16.19 23.90 0.87
CA PHE A 161 -17.60 23.68 0.60
C PHE A 161 -18.37 23.15 1.82
N CYS A 162 -17.71 22.89 2.95
CA CYS A 162 -18.28 22.18 4.10
C CYS A 162 -19.40 22.95 4.83
N LEU A 163 -19.60 24.24 4.52
CA LEU A 163 -20.52 25.12 5.26
C LEU A 163 -22.03 24.88 4.99
N ARG A 164 -22.44 24.01 4.05
CA ARG A 164 -23.87 23.75 3.76
C ARG A 164 -24.15 22.33 3.30
N ARG A 165 -24.34 21.34 4.21
CA ARG A 165 -24.79 19.94 3.94
C ARG A 165 -24.11 19.21 2.75
N SER A 166 -23.05 19.79 2.20
CA SER A 166 -22.51 19.43 0.89
C SER A 166 -21.45 18.35 1.03
N TYR A 167 -20.78 18.28 2.19
CA TYR A 167 -19.77 17.28 2.49
C TYR A 167 -20.37 15.87 2.43
N LEU A 168 -21.50 15.64 3.10
CA LEU A 168 -22.16 14.34 3.10
C LEU A 168 -22.61 13.95 1.68
N ALA A 169 -23.30 14.86 0.97
CA ALA A 169 -23.73 14.63 -0.42
C ALA A 169 -22.55 14.33 -1.37
N ARG A 170 -21.41 14.99 -1.18
CA ARG A 170 -20.17 14.76 -1.94
C ARG A 170 -19.49 13.44 -1.59
N CYS A 171 -19.50 13.06 -0.32
CA CYS A 171 -19.03 11.73 0.10
C CYS A 171 -19.92 10.65 -0.51
N SER A 172 -21.24 10.79 -0.46
CA SER A 172 -22.18 9.88 -1.12
C SER A 172 -21.96 9.83 -2.63
N GLY A 173 -21.75 10.97 -3.28
CA GLY A 173 -21.40 11.03 -4.70
C GLY A 173 -20.07 10.35 -5.02
N ALA A 174 -19.06 10.51 -4.16
CA ALA A 174 -17.79 9.81 -4.27
C ALA A 174 -17.95 8.28 -4.13
N VAL A 175 -18.82 7.81 -3.23
CA VAL A 175 -19.14 6.37 -3.08
C VAL A 175 -19.74 5.83 -4.37
N ILE A 176 -20.76 6.51 -4.91
CA ILE A 176 -21.38 6.11 -6.18
C ILE A 176 -20.30 6.08 -7.27
N SER A 177 -19.49 7.13 -7.41
CA SER A 177 -18.44 7.19 -8.41
C SER A 177 -17.36 6.11 -8.26
N HIS A 178 -16.95 5.79 -7.04
CA HIS A 178 -15.93 4.77 -6.75
C HIS A 178 -16.43 3.38 -7.14
N ASN A 179 -17.69 3.08 -6.82
CA ASN A 179 -18.28 1.77 -7.07
C ASN A 179 -18.78 1.60 -8.52
N SER A 180 -19.18 2.69 -9.19
CA SER A 180 -19.83 2.64 -10.49
C SER A 180 -18.98 3.08 -11.69
N GLY A 181 -18.01 3.97 -11.48
CA GLY A 181 -17.37 4.71 -12.57
C GLY A 181 -18.28 5.66 -13.38
N SER A 182 -19.59 5.66 -13.12
CA SER A 182 -20.68 6.33 -13.86
C SER A 182 -21.61 7.05 -12.87
N PHE A 183 -21.07 8.08 -12.21
CA PHE A 183 -21.78 8.81 -11.16
C PHE A 183 -23.02 9.53 -11.69
N MET A 184 -22.87 10.34 -12.74
CA MET A 184 -23.93 11.23 -13.21
C MET A 184 -25.08 10.42 -13.81
N SER A 185 -24.77 9.38 -14.58
CA SER A 185 -25.82 8.56 -15.17
C SER A 185 -26.63 7.77 -14.14
N ARG A 186 -25.98 7.25 -13.09
CA ARG A 186 -26.69 6.49 -12.04
C ARG A 186 -27.56 7.39 -11.18
N VAL A 187 -27.06 8.56 -10.80
CA VAL A 187 -27.87 9.53 -10.04
C VAL A 187 -29.08 9.98 -10.85
N HIS A 188 -28.89 10.34 -12.13
CA HIS A 188 -30.00 10.76 -12.99
C HIS A 188 -31.08 9.67 -13.15
N LYS A 189 -30.66 8.43 -13.44
CA LYS A 189 -31.60 7.30 -13.57
C LYS A 189 -32.36 7.04 -12.27
N SER A 190 -31.68 7.15 -11.13
CA SER A 190 -32.33 6.94 -9.82
C SER A 190 -33.30 8.06 -9.45
N MET A 191 -33.03 9.31 -9.84
CA MET A 191 -33.86 10.45 -9.48
C MET A 191 -35.06 10.63 -10.41
N TYR A 192 -34.88 10.39 -11.71
CA TYR A 192 -35.87 10.73 -12.73
C TYR A 192 -36.42 9.51 -13.48
N ASN A 193 -36.01 8.29 -13.13
CA ASN A 193 -36.37 7.03 -13.81
C ASN A 193 -36.19 7.06 -15.34
N THR A 194 -35.37 7.99 -15.83
CA THR A 194 -35.11 8.24 -17.24
C THR A 194 -33.62 8.24 -17.48
N SER A 195 -33.24 7.93 -18.73
CA SER A 195 -31.85 7.97 -19.12
C SER A 195 -31.36 9.41 -19.28
N PRO A 196 -30.14 9.73 -18.82
CA PRO A 196 -29.55 11.05 -19.02
C PRO A 196 -29.31 11.31 -20.51
N GLY A 197 -29.21 12.60 -20.87
CA GLY A 197 -28.88 13.04 -22.22
C GLY A 197 -27.53 12.51 -22.74
N ASN A 198 -27.36 12.55 -24.06
CA ASN A 198 -26.20 11.98 -24.74
C ASN A 198 -24.86 12.59 -24.31
N PHE A 199 -24.84 13.86 -23.89
CA PHE A 199 -23.64 14.53 -23.40
C PHE A 199 -23.06 13.89 -22.12
N VAL A 200 -23.92 13.56 -21.15
CA VAL A 200 -23.50 12.90 -19.90
C VAL A 200 -22.98 11.49 -20.22
N LYS A 201 -23.71 10.75 -21.06
CA LYS A 201 -23.28 9.41 -21.50
C LYS A 201 -21.96 9.43 -22.26
N SER A 202 -21.76 10.42 -23.14
CA SER A 202 -20.53 10.53 -23.95
C SER A 202 -19.32 10.89 -23.11
N THR A 203 -19.48 11.79 -22.12
CA THR A 203 -18.39 12.17 -21.20
C THR A 203 -17.98 11.01 -20.29
N GLU A 204 -18.94 10.26 -19.74
CA GLU A 204 -18.66 9.05 -18.96
C GLU A 204 -18.02 7.94 -19.81
N ARG A 205 -18.56 7.69 -21.01
CA ARG A 205 -17.97 6.73 -21.97
C ARG A 205 -16.55 7.14 -22.39
N ARG A 206 -16.27 8.44 -22.54
CA ARG A 206 -14.92 8.94 -22.82
C ARG A 206 -13.97 8.66 -21.66
N ARG A 207 -14.39 8.88 -20.41
CA ARG A 207 -13.59 8.55 -19.22
C ARG A 207 -13.33 7.05 -19.12
N GLU A 208 -14.34 6.23 -19.37
CA GLU A 208 -14.20 4.78 -19.42
C GLU A 208 -13.22 4.35 -20.52
N ASN A 209 -13.37 4.88 -21.73
CA ASN A 209 -12.46 4.63 -22.84
C ASN A 209 -11.03 5.11 -22.54
N ASP A 210 -10.85 6.23 -21.85
CA ASP A 210 -9.53 6.70 -21.42
C ASP A 210 -8.92 5.78 -20.37
N LEU A 211 -9.70 5.25 -19.44
CA LEU A 211 -9.27 4.23 -18.48
C LEU A 211 -8.87 2.94 -19.21
N ILE A 212 -9.70 2.46 -20.14
CA ILE A 212 -9.42 1.28 -20.98
C ILE A 212 -8.19 1.53 -21.85
N ARG A 213 -8.04 2.72 -22.45
CA ARG A 213 -6.89 3.10 -23.28
C ARG A 213 -5.62 3.19 -22.44
N ARG A 214 -5.69 3.70 -21.21
CA ARG A 214 -4.58 3.67 -20.25
C ARG A 214 -4.21 2.23 -19.92
N LYS A 215 -5.18 1.36 -19.62
CA LYS A 215 -4.94 -0.08 -19.40
C LYS A 215 -4.32 -0.76 -20.64
N ARG A 216 -4.84 -0.51 -21.84
CA ARG A 216 -4.33 -1.04 -23.11
C ARG A 216 -2.94 -0.51 -23.48
N LYS A 217 -2.65 0.76 -23.19
CA LYS A 217 -1.29 1.33 -23.34
C LYS A 217 -0.30 0.67 -22.37
N MET A 218 -0.77 0.21 -21.20
CA MET A 218 0.04 -0.54 -20.25
C MET A 218 0.24 -2.02 -20.65
N SER A 219 -0.63 -2.57 -21.51
CA SER A 219 -0.58 -3.97 -21.96
C SER A 219 0.02 -4.19 -23.36
N ARG A 220 0.29 -3.14 -24.16
CA ARG A 220 0.92 -3.29 -25.48
C ARG A 220 2.42 -3.64 -25.36
N PRO A 221 2.94 -4.63 -26.11
CA PRO A 221 4.30 -5.15 -25.99
C PRO A 221 5.37 -4.26 -26.66
N ARG A 222 5.26 -2.93 -26.57
CA ARG A 222 6.40 -2.03 -26.84
C ARG A 222 7.05 -1.66 -25.52
N CYS A 223 7.93 -2.55 -25.05
CA CYS A 223 9.00 -2.34 -24.08
C CYS A 223 8.90 -1.07 -23.20
N ARG A 224 7.85 -0.92 -22.37
CA ARG A 224 7.85 -0.11 -21.15
C ARG A 224 6.91 -0.72 -20.12
N LYS A 225 7.47 -1.66 -19.36
CA LYS A 225 7.32 -1.79 -17.90
C LYS A 225 5.96 -1.31 -17.38
N SER A 226 4.95 -2.18 -17.38
CA SER A 226 3.76 -1.94 -16.56
C SER A 226 4.19 -1.70 -15.10
N LEU A 227 3.90 -0.50 -14.59
CA LEU A 227 4.15 -0.08 -13.21
C LEU A 227 3.09 -0.58 -12.23
N PHE A 228 2.06 -1.25 -12.73
CA PHE A 228 0.97 -1.79 -11.93
C PHE A 228 0.73 -3.23 -12.37
N LEU A 229 0.94 -4.16 -11.45
CA LEU A 229 0.35 -5.49 -11.59
C LEU A 229 -1.14 -5.27 -11.91
N GLU A 230 -1.68 -5.98 -12.91
CA GLU A 230 -3.11 -6.23 -12.88
C GLU A 230 -3.36 -6.84 -11.51
N LYS A 231 -3.99 -6.08 -10.62
CA LYS A 231 -4.38 -6.58 -9.31
C LYS A 231 -5.15 -7.86 -9.59
N GLY A 232 -4.55 -9.00 -9.24
CA GLY A 232 -5.34 -10.15 -8.85
C GLY A 232 -6.48 -9.61 -8.00
N ARG A 233 -7.69 -10.03 -8.37
CA ARG A 233 -8.97 -9.64 -7.75
C ARG A 233 -8.72 -9.54 -6.23
N ASN A 234 -8.87 -8.35 -5.64
CA ASN A 234 -8.51 -8.15 -4.24
C ASN A 234 -9.45 -9.00 -3.38
N LYS A 235 -8.97 -10.18 -2.95
CA LYS A 235 -9.73 -11.15 -2.15
C LYS A 235 -10.20 -10.55 -0.82
N ASN A 236 -9.54 -9.50 -0.34
CA ASN A 236 -9.80 -8.96 0.99
C ASN A 236 -10.79 -7.77 0.97
N TYR A 237 -11.14 -7.21 -0.20
CA TYR A 237 -11.97 -6.00 -0.27
C TYR A 237 -12.83 -5.89 -1.54
N GLY A 238 -14.04 -5.34 -1.38
CA GLY A 238 -14.99 -5.01 -2.46
C GLY A 238 -16.10 -6.04 -2.64
N VAL A 239 -16.92 -5.88 -3.70
CA VAL A 239 -18.10 -6.73 -3.97
C VAL A 239 -17.74 -8.21 -4.20
N ARG A 240 -16.47 -8.49 -4.47
CA ARG A 240 -15.92 -9.84 -4.70
C ARG A 240 -14.88 -10.24 -3.64
N ALA A 241 -14.91 -9.60 -2.46
CA ALA A 241 -14.13 -10.08 -1.33
C ALA A 241 -14.55 -11.51 -0.98
N GLU A 242 -13.58 -12.36 -0.64
CA GLU A 242 -13.85 -13.66 -0.04
C GLU A 242 -14.64 -13.43 1.26
N LYS A 243 -15.61 -14.32 1.51
CA LYS A 243 -16.52 -14.22 2.67
C LYS A 243 -15.70 -14.20 3.98
N PRO A 244 -16.27 -13.65 5.08
CA PRO A 244 -15.60 -13.69 6.37
C PRO A 244 -15.15 -15.11 6.73
N ASP A 245 -13.97 -15.21 7.35
CA ASP A 245 -13.30 -16.47 7.71
C ASP A 245 -14.11 -17.33 8.71
N LEU A 246 -15.16 -16.75 9.31
CA LEU A 246 -16.09 -17.37 10.24
C LEU A 246 -17.53 -17.24 9.73
N SER A 247 -18.37 -18.24 10.03
CA SER A 247 -19.81 -18.08 9.86
C SER A 247 -20.36 -17.00 10.80
N GLU A 248 -21.45 -16.37 10.40
CA GLU A 248 -22.10 -15.28 11.15
C GLU A 248 -22.48 -15.72 12.58
N ASP A 249 -22.92 -16.97 12.73
CA ASP A 249 -23.31 -17.54 14.02
C ASP A 249 -22.10 -17.69 14.97
N ILE A 250 -20.99 -18.24 14.46
CA ILE A 250 -19.77 -18.41 15.26
C ILE A 250 -19.18 -17.05 15.63
N PHE A 251 -19.22 -16.09 14.70
CA PHE A 251 -18.78 -14.72 14.96
C PHE A 251 -19.62 -14.05 16.05
N SER A 252 -20.95 -14.20 16.00
CA SER A 252 -21.87 -13.65 16.99
C SER A 252 -21.63 -14.25 18.38
N GLN A 253 -21.45 -15.58 18.47
CA GLN A 253 -21.11 -16.25 19.72
C GLN A 253 -19.77 -15.78 20.31
N LYS A 254 -18.72 -15.67 19.47
CA LYS A 254 -17.40 -15.18 19.91
C LYS A 254 -17.48 -13.72 20.37
N LYS A 255 -18.26 -12.89 19.68
CA LYS A 255 -18.49 -11.49 20.06
C LYS A 255 -19.17 -11.39 21.44
N GLU A 256 -20.21 -12.17 21.70
CA GLU A 256 -20.89 -12.18 23.00
C GLU A 256 -19.99 -12.68 24.12
N ARG A 257 -19.24 -13.76 23.88
CA ARG A 257 -18.23 -14.27 24.84
C ARG A 257 -17.16 -13.23 25.16
N LEU A 258 -16.72 -12.46 24.16
CA LEU A 258 -15.77 -11.38 24.39
C LEU A 258 -16.40 -10.25 25.21
N LEU A 259 -17.65 -9.86 24.94
CA LEU A 259 -18.35 -8.84 25.72
C LEU A 259 -18.50 -9.25 27.18
N SER A 260 -18.87 -10.50 27.46
CA SER A 260 -18.99 -11.00 28.83
C SER A 260 -17.63 -11.01 29.54
N THR A 261 -16.56 -11.42 28.86
CA THR A 261 -15.19 -11.38 29.41
C THR A 261 -14.72 -9.94 29.72
N LEU A 262 -15.23 -8.94 29.01
CA LEU A 262 -14.90 -7.54 29.25
C LEU A 262 -15.70 -6.91 30.41
N GLN A 263 -16.84 -7.49 30.79
CA GLN A 263 -17.68 -7.08 31.91
C GLN A 263 -17.06 -7.51 33.24
N LEU A 264 -16.05 -6.76 33.68
CA LEU A 264 -15.36 -7.00 34.95
C LEU A 264 -16.08 -6.35 36.13
N SER A 265 -16.05 -7.01 37.29
CA SER A 265 -16.49 -6.45 38.57
C SER A 265 -15.56 -5.32 39.04
N ILE A 266 -16.01 -4.53 40.00
CA ILE A 266 -15.21 -3.42 40.55
C ILE A 266 -13.92 -3.94 41.20
N GLU A 267 -13.97 -5.11 41.83
CA GLU A 267 -12.85 -5.74 42.52
C GLU A 267 -11.80 -6.27 41.53
N GLU A 268 -12.26 -6.91 40.45
CA GLU A 268 -11.40 -7.38 39.37
C GLU A 268 -10.67 -6.23 38.68
N ARG A 269 -11.36 -5.11 38.44
CA ARG A 269 -10.75 -3.89 37.88
C ARG A 269 -9.61 -3.38 38.75
N LYS A 270 -9.83 -3.28 40.07
CA LYS A 270 -8.79 -2.86 41.03
C LYS A 270 -7.62 -3.85 41.09
N SER A 271 -7.89 -5.15 40.99
CA SER A 271 -6.86 -6.19 40.96
C SER A 271 -5.99 -6.07 39.70
N ILE A 272 -6.62 -5.90 38.54
CA ILE A 272 -5.91 -5.71 37.26
C ILE A 272 -5.09 -4.42 37.26
N GLU A 273 -5.65 -3.33 37.78
CA GLU A 273 -4.92 -2.06 37.94
C GLU A 273 -3.63 -2.25 38.75
N ARG A 274 -3.72 -2.88 39.93
CA ARG A 274 -2.56 -3.16 40.78
C ARG A 274 -1.52 -4.05 40.11
N LYS A 275 -1.97 -5.09 39.38
CA LYS A 275 -1.06 -6.01 38.66
C LYS A 275 -0.45 -5.41 37.40
N THR A 276 -0.95 -4.27 36.93
CA THR A 276 -0.51 -3.64 35.68
C THR A 276 0.12 -2.26 35.89
N VAL A 277 0.54 -1.94 37.12
CA VAL A 277 1.20 -0.68 37.50
C VAL A 277 2.44 -0.38 36.64
N GLU A 278 3.21 -1.40 36.25
CA GLU A 278 4.41 -1.22 35.41
C GLU A 278 4.13 -0.95 33.93
N GLN A 279 2.85 -0.85 33.56
CA GLN A 279 2.38 -0.49 32.22
C GLN A 279 3.05 -1.34 31.13
N ARG A 280 3.77 -0.71 30.19
CA ARG A 280 4.40 -1.36 29.02
C ARG A 280 5.35 -2.51 29.40
N LYS A 281 5.97 -2.47 30.57
CA LYS A 281 6.88 -3.53 31.04
C LYS A 281 6.12 -4.78 31.49
N SER A 282 4.87 -4.64 31.93
CA SER A 282 4.02 -5.77 32.31
C SER A 282 3.47 -6.49 31.07
N PRO A 283 3.62 -7.84 30.97
CA PRO A 283 2.99 -8.61 29.90
C PRO A 283 1.45 -8.58 30.01
N LEU A 284 0.93 -8.61 31.24
CA LEU A 284 -0.51 -8.56 31.53
C LEU A 284 -1.13 -7.25 31.05
N TRP A 285 -0.44 -6.12 31.22
CA TRP A 285 -0.91 -4.83 30.71
C TRP A 285 -1.05 -4.84 29.18
N ARG A 286 -0.10 -5.47 28.46
CA ARG A 286 -0.17 -5.62 27.00
C ARG A 286 -1.32 -6.52 26.56
N GLU A 287 -1.66 -7.56 27.32
CA GLU A 287 -2.81 -8.42 27.06
C GLU A 287 -4.14 -7.71 27.30
N GLU A 288 -4.32 -7.09 28.46
CA GLU A 288 -5.57 -6.39 28.79
C GLU A 288 -5.82 -5.18 27.89
N ARG A 289 -4.75 -4.46 27.53
CA ARG A 289 -4.84 -3.36 26.56
C ARG A 289 -5.27 -3.84 25.17
N ARG A 290 -4.82 -5.01 24.73
CA ARG A 290 -5.19 -5.58 23.41
C ARG A 290 -6.69 -5.89 23.31
N LYS A 291 -7.32 -6.28 24.41
CA LYS A 291 -8.74 -6.63 24.46
C LYS A 291 -9.67 -5.40 24.41
N ARG A 292 -9.15 -4.21 24.77
CA ARG A 292 -9.95 -3.02 25.11
C ARG A 292 -9.67 -1.86 24.16
N LEU A 293 -10.67 -0.99 23.97
CA LEU A 293 -10.47 0.33 23.37
C LEU A 293 -9.88 1.24 24.44
N THR A 294 -8.75 1.88 24.14
CA THR A 294 -8.06 2.74 25.10
C THR A 294 -8.12 4.21 24.71
N ALA A 295 -7.86 5.09 25.68
CA ALA A 295 -7.88 6.54 25.46
C ALA A 295 -6.92 7.01 24.36
N SER A 296 -5.85 6.26 24.03
CA SER A 296 -4.95 6.60 22.92
C SER A 296 -5.50 6.22 21.54
N ASP A 297 -6.58 5.46 21.50
CA ASP A 297 -7.26 5.03 20.26
C ASP A 297 -8.35 6.03 19.83
N PHE A 298 -8.65 7.03 20.68
CA PHE A 298 -9.56 8.16 20.45
C PHE A 298 -8.75 9.44 20.25
#